data_AF-A0A1G0HZ77-F1
#
_entry.id   AF-A0A1G0HZ77-F1
#
_cell.length_a   1.000
_cell.length_b   1.000
_cell.length_c   1.000
_cell.angle_alpha   90.00
_cell.angle_beta   90.00
_cell.angle_gamma   90.00
#
_symmetry.space_group_name_H-M   'P 1'
#
loop_
_entity.id
_entity.type
_entity.pdbx_description
1 polymer ?
#
loop_
_entity_poly.entity_id
_entity_poly.type
_entity_poly.pdbx_seq_one_letter_code
_entity_poly.pdbx_strand_id
1 'polypeptide(L)'
;MNRQERKHMPRVSRRNLPIFALCLLALSLLGIGAQAQADTVVRMRFVTGGDDLRGGNISGTGNNVYVRFLNRSGVVVEELRNGNKSLTWGGGSVNDVTLLDVGSVGDFASVEISVSDRMKNDVFEQVDNWNLDALRITVSVDGVERTLLDQRGTPLARLTAGAAPTRFSLSRVEDRCSSDADCDDGVFCNGAERCLLRDDGSAVLRQCAPANTPVSCAGGMSCSEAADRCMTTMVDADGDGARSTETGGTDCDDNNPRRYPGAAEVCDHDGLDEDCDLSTAGFLDSDGDGHNSERCFNWGPPRT
;
A
#
# COMPACT_ATOMS: atom_id res chain seq x y z
N MET A 1 61.84 45.01 10.55
CA MET A 1 61.67 46.27 11.31
C MET A 1 61.84 47.43 10.35
N ASN A 2 60.96 48.43 10.42
CA ASN A 2 60.84 49.66 9.61
C ASN A 2 60.31 49.49 8.17
N ARG A 3 59.38 50.31 7.65
CA ARG A 3 58.45 51.32 8.21
C ARG A 3 57.46 51.66 7.06
N GLN A 4 56.21 51.90 7.45
CA GLN A 4 55.05 52.52 6.78
C GLN A 4 55.29 53.37 5.50
N GLU A 5 54.35 53.35 4.53
CA GLU A 5 53.30 54.37 4.37
C GLU A 5 52.43 54.15 3.12
N ARG A 6 51.12 54.43 3.26
CA ARG A 6 50.07 54.37 2.23
C ARG A 6 50.10 55.61 1.33
N LYS A 7 49.74 55.48 0.05
CA LYS A 7 49.16 56.58 -0.73
C LYS A 7 47.95 56.13 -1.56
N HIS A 8 46.84 56.83 -1.32
CA HIS A 8 45.57 56.84 -2.04
C HIS A 8 45.72 57.30 -3.50
N MET A 9 44.82 56.86 -4.39
CA MET A 9 44.13 57.75 -5.34
C MET A 9 42.79 57.16 -5.83
N PRO A 10 41.83 58.01 -6.28
CA PRO A 10 40.40 57.80 -6.18
C PRO A 10 39.73 57.40 -7.51
N ARG A 11 38.49 56.90 -7.46
CA ARG A 11 37.60 56.92 -8.65
C ARG A 11 36.26 57.58 -8.36
N VAL A 12 36.05 58.67 -9.09
CA VAL A 12 34.89 59.55 -9.11
C VAL A 12 33.74 58.89 -9.89
N SER A 13 32.61 58.76 -9.19
CA SER A 13 31.24 59.16 -9.53
C SER A 13 30.65 58.93 -10.93
N ARG A 14 29.61 58.08 -10.93
CA ARG A 14 28.24 58.27 -11.46
C ARG A 14 28.04 58.79 -12.89
N ARG A 15 27.48 57.92 -13.73
CA ARG A 15 26.39 58.28 -14.67
C ARG A 15 25.25 57.25 -14.60
N ASN A 16 24.07 57.80 -14.36
CA ASN A 16 22.73 57.23 -14.38
C ASN A 16 22.32 56.74 -15.79
N LEU A 17 21.74 55.54 -15.94
CA LEU A 17 20.31 55.16 -16.16
C LEU A 17 20.27 54.27 -17.45
N PRO A 18 19.25 53.44 -17.79
CA PRO A 18 17.90 53.32 -17.21
C PRO A 18 17.39 51.88 -16.92
N ILE A 19 16.26 51.86 -16.22
CA ILE A 19 15.34 50.76 -15.94
C ILE A 19 14.69 50.26 -17.24
N PHE A 20 14.67 48.95 -17.51
CA PHE A 20 13.55 48.20 -18.12
C PHE A 20 13.92 46.71 -18.29
N ALA A 21 12.89 45.86 -18.20
CA ALA A 21 12.84 44.41 -18.50
C ALA A 21 13.11 43.42 -17.36
N LEU A 22 12.00 43.07 -16.69
CA LEU A 22 11.73 41.77 -16.09
C LEU A 22 12.32 40.62 -16.94
N CYS A 23 13.16 39.80 -16.33
CA CYS A 23 13.37 38.42 -16.75
C CYS A 23 13.32 37.55 -15.50
N LEU A 24 12.11 37.10 -15.15
CA LEU A 24 11.87 36.04 -14.17
C LEU A 24 12.46 34.76 -14.74
N LEU A 25 13.71 34.47 -14.39
CA LEU A 25 14.26 33.12 -14.48
C LEU A 25 13.53 32.28 -13.44
N ALA A 26 12.47 31.60 -13.89
CA ALA A 26 11.93 30.45 -13.18
C ALA A 26 13.01 29.36 -13.17
N LEU A 27 13.81 29.35 -12.11
CA LEU A 27 14.64 28.20 -11.77
C LEU A 27 13.65 27.12 -11.32
N SER A 28 13.24 26.28 -12.26
CA SER A 28 12.55 25.03 -11.98
C SER A 28 13.47 24.17 -11.12
N LEU A 29 13.33 24.31 -9.80
CA LEU A 29 13.68 23.26 -8.87
C LEU A 29 12.88 22.04 -9.31
N LEU A 30 13.55 21.15 -10.07
CA LEU A 30 13.22 19.75 -10.05
C LEU A 30 13.17 19.37 -8.57
N GLY A 31 11.94 19.25 -8.08
CA GLY A 31 11.67 18.52 -6.87
C GLY A 31 12.19 17.12 -7.12
N ILE A 32 13.44 16.87 -6.75
CA ILE A 32 13.81 15.58 -6.22
C ILE A 32 12.79 15.34 -5.10
N GLY A 33 11.83 14.48 -5.38
CA GLY A 33 11.09 13.84 -4.31
C GLY A 33 12.14 13.12 -3.48
N ALA A 34 12.66 13.81 -2.45
CA ALA A 34 13.14 13.12 -1.28
C ALA A 34 11.90 12.41 -0.76
N GLN A 35 11.71 11.15 -1.20
CA GLN A 35 10.82 10.25 -0.49
C GLN A 35 11.29 10.35 0.96
N ALA A 36 10.40 10.80 1.85
CA ALA A 36 10.66 10.76 3.27
C ALA A 36 11.07 9.32 3.58
N GLN A 37 12.33 9.12 3.96
CA GLN A 37 12.80 7.83 4.41
C GLN A 37 11.96 7.52 5.65
N ALA A 38 11.14 6.47 5.56
CA ALA A 38 10.30 6.03 6.68
C ALA A 38 11.21 5.89 7.91
N ASP A 39 10.87 6.58 9.00
CA ASP A 39 11.63 6.52 10.25
C ASP A 39 11.52 5.11 10.80
N THR A 40 12.52 4.29 10.48
CA THR A 40 12.53 2.86 10.77
C THR A 40 13.45 2.63 11.95
N VAL A 41 12.84 2.21 13.06
CA VAL A 41 13.52 2.05 14.35
C VAL A 41 13.52 0.58 14.75
N VAL A 42 14.70 -0.03 14.89
CA VAL A 42 14.83 -1.39 15.40
C VAL A 42 15.22 -1.33 16.88
N ARG A 43 14.41 -1.93 17.76
CA ARG A 43 14.68 -2.04 19.20
C ARG A 43 15.02 -3.48 19.54
N MET A 44 16.06 -3.66 20.33
CA MET A 44 16.53 -4.96 20.79
C MET A 44 16.64 -4.94 22.30
N ARG A 45 15.93 -5.82 22.97
CA ARG A 45 15.93 -5.98 24.42
C ARG A 45 16.65 -7.27 24.78
N PHE A 46 17.77 -7.14 25.47
CA PHE A 46 18.59 -8.23 25.97
C PHE A 46 18.31 -8.43 27.46
N VAL A 47 18.13 -9.68 27.89
CA VAL A 47 18.09 -10.06 29.30
C VAL A 47 19.30 -10.92 29.60
N THR A 48 20.18 -10.41 30.43
CA THR A 48 21.38 -11.12 30.89
C THR A 48 20.96 -12.18 31.91
N GLY A 49 21.53 -13.37 31.79
CA GLY A 49 21.31 -14.49 32.69
C GLY A 49 22.20 -14.47 33.91
N GLY A 50 22.52 -15.66 34.41
CA GLY A 50 23.34 -15.83 35.62
C GLY A 50 24.80 -15.40 35.52
N ASP A 51 25.25 -14.95 34.34
CA ASP A 51 26.63 -14.59 34.05
C ASP A 51 26.64 -13.29 33.24
N ASP A 52 27.47 -12.33 33.63
CA ASP A 52 27.43 -10.96 33.15
C ASP A 52 28.16 -10.77 31.81
N LEU A 53 27.90 -9.65 31.14
CA LEU A 53 28.77 -9.17 30.07
C LEU A 53 29.74 -8.17 30.68
N ARG A 54 31.04 -8.50 30.68
CA ARG A 54 32.09 -7.57 31.09
C ARG A 54 32.42 -6.60 29.96
N GLY A 55 31.53 -5.63 29.78
CA GLY A 55 31.87 -4.39 29.12
C GLY A 55 32.63 -3.44 30.05
N GLY A 56 32.98 -2.26 29.56
CA GLY A 56 33.62 -1.22 30.35
C GLY A 56 35.07 -0.96 29.98
N ASN A 57 35.46 0.32 30.05
CA ASN A 57 36.85 0.73 29.94
C ASN A 57 37.57 0.56 31.29
N ILE A 58 37.49 -0.61 31.93
CA ILE A 58 38.31 -0.87 33.13
C ILE A 58 39.81 -0.86 32.75
N SER A 59 40.13 -1.09 31.47
CA SER A 59 41.52 -1.09 30.97
C SER A 59 41.70 -0.72 29.48
N GLY A 60 40.68 -0.27 28.73
CA GLY A 60 40.74 -0.25 27.25
C GLY A 60 40.21 -1.52 26.57
N THR A 61 39.91 -2.54 27.37
CA THR A 61 39.78 -3.93 26.92
C THR A 61 38.35 -4.48 26.99
N GLY A 62 37.36 -3.76 27.53
CA GLY A 62 36.00 -4.28 27.71
C GLY A 62 35.34 -4.79 26.43
N ASN A 63 34.54 -5.85 26.58
CA ASN A 63 33.90 -6.48 25.44
C ASN A 63 32.72 -5.65 24.94
N ASN A 64 32.53 -5.69 23.62
CA ASN A 64 31.42 -5.09 22.92
C ASN A 64 30.47 -6.17 22.41
N VAL A 65 29.16 -5.90 22.48
CA VAL A 65 28.14 -6.73 21.83
C VAL A 65 28.06 -6.34 20.36
N TYR A 66 28.24 -7.32 19.49
CA TYR A 66 28.05 -7.19 18.05
C TYR A 66 26.71 -7.80 17.66
N VAL A 67 25.95 -7.06 16.85
CA VAL A 67 24.70 -7.51 16.26
C VAL A 67 24.81 -7.38 14.75
N ARG A 68 24.53 -8.45 14.01
CA ARG A 68 24.55 -8.45 12.54
C ARG A 68 23.23 -8.99 12.03
N PHE A 69 22.53 -8.24 11.20
CA PHE A 69 21.36 -8.72 10.48
C PHE A 69 21.80 -9.25 9.13
N LEU A 70 21.31 -10.43 8.76
CA LEU A 70 21.64 -11.11 7.52
C LEU A 70 20.40 -11.36 6.69
N ASN A 71 20.55 -11.24 5.37
CA ASN A 71 19.55 -11.70 4.43
C ASN A 71 19.57 -13.21 4.23
N ARG A 72 18.69 -13.74 3.36
CA ARG A 72 18.56 -15.18 3.11
C ARG A 72 19.77 -15.82 2.45
N SER A 73 20.52 -15.03 1.70
CA SER A 73 21.78 -15.45 1.10
C SER A 73 22.93 -15.47 2.12
N GLY A 74 22.67 -15.10 3.38
CA GLY A 74 23.68 -15.02 4.44
C GLY A 74 24.57 -13.79 4.35
N VAL A 75 24.18 -12.78 3.58
CA VAL A 75 24.92 -11.51 3.47
C VAL A 75 24.47 -10.58 4.60
N VAL A 76 25.43 -9.93 5.26
CA VAL A 76 25.14 -8.92 6.29
C VAL A 76 24.60 -7.66 5.62
N VAL A 77 23.43 -7.23 6.07
CA VAL A 77 22.71 -6.06 5.54
C VAL A 77 22.67 -4.90 6.54
N GLU A 78 22.83 -5.17 7.84
CA GLU A 78 22.92 -4.16 8.89
C GLU A 78 23.83 -4.68 10.01
N GLU A 79 24.62 -3.79 10.64
CA GLU A 79 25.60 -4.21 11.64
C GLU A 79 25.85 -3.15 12.72
N LEU A 80 25.73 -3.59 13.98
CA LEU A 80 26.09 -2.82 15.15
C LEU A 80 27.32 -3.44 15.82
N ARG A 81 28.43 -2.70 15.86
CA ARG A 81 29.70 -3.14 16.46
C ARG A 81 29.89 -2.71 17.92
N ASN A 82 28.91 -2.08 18.54
CA ASN A 82 29.01 -1.68 19.94
C ASN A 82 27.63 -1.48 20.60
N GLY A 83 26.83 -2.55 20.67
CA GLY A 83 25.46 -2.49 21.18
C GLY A 83 25.37 -2.07 22.65
N ASN A 84 26.33 -2.50 23.47
CA ASN A 84 26.42 -2.13 24.88
C ASN A 84 27.11 -0.78 25.13
N LYS A 85 27.56 -0.07 24.08
CA LYS A 85 28.31 1.20 24.20
C LYS A 85 29.53 1.07 25.13
N SER A 86 30.16 -0.10 25.11
CA SER A 86 31.26 -0.47 26.00
C SER A 86 30.90 -0.37 27.49
N LEU A 87 29.64 -0.57 27.87
CA LEU A 87 29.19 -0.69 29.26
C LEU A 87 29.06 -2.16 29.67
N THR A 88 29.29 -2.44 30.96
CA THR A 88 29.02 -3.74 31.58
C THR A 88 27.52 -3.98 31.64
N TRP A 89 27.06 -5.19 31.32
CA TRP A 89 25.70 -5.63 31.56
C TRP A 89 25.70 -6.70 32.65
N GLY A 90 25.30 -6.33 33.87
CA GLY A 90 25.33 -7.24 35.02
C GLY A 90 24.41 -8.45 34.88
N GLY A 91 24.66 -9.48 35.68
CA GLY A 91 23.79 -10.66 35.80
C GLY A 91 22.33 -10.28 36.10
N GLY A 92 21.38 -10.88 35.38
CA GLY A 92 19.95 -10.58 35.53
C GLY A 92 19.50 -9.22 34.98
N SER A 93 20.40 -8.41 34.40
CA SER A 93 20.06 -7.07 33.90
C SER A 93 19.25 -7.10 32.60
N VAL A 94 18.51 -6.03 32.36
CA VAL A 94 17.79 -5.80 31.10
C VAL A 94 18.43 -4.62 30.40
N ASN A 95 18.79 -4.79 29.12
CA ASN A 95 19.49 -3.78 28.34
C ASN A 95 18.80 -3.59 26.99
N ASP A 96 18.38 -2.36 26.71
CA ASP A 96 17.75 -1.98 25.45
C ASP A 96 18.77 -1.31 24.52
N VAL A 97 18.80 -1.77 23.27
CA VAL A 97 19.66 -1.27 22.20
C VAL A 97 18.76 -0.85 21.05
N THR A 98 18.98 0.34 20.48
CA THR A 98 18.16 0.88 19.39
C THR A 98 19.03 1.24 18.19
N LEU A 99 18.59 0.82 17.00
CA LEU A 99 19.07 1.28 15.70
C LEU A 99 18.02 2.21 15.11
N LEU A 100 18.49 3.35 14.60
CA LEU A 100 17.67 4.37 13.94
C LEU A 100 18.00 4.38 12.44
N ASP A 101 17.08 4.89 11.63
CA ASP A 101 17.26 5.08 10.20
C ASP A 101 17.70 3.81 9.44
N VAL A 102 17.24 2.65 9.92
CA VAL A 102 17.53 1.36 9.26
C VAL A 102 16.85 1.36 7.89
N GLY A 103 17.55 0.91 6.85
CA GLY A 103 17.01 0.86 5.49
C GLY A 103 15.92 -0.21 5.31
N SER A 104 16.10 -1.11 4.34
CA SER A 104 15.14 -2.19 4.06
C SER A 104 15.21 -3.28 5.15
N VAL A 105 14.34 -3.17 6.17
CA VAL A 105 14.15 -4.23 7.18
C VAL A 105 13.48 -5.49 6.63
N GLY A 106 12.87 -5.41 5.43
CA GLY A 106 12.27 -6.55 4.74
C GLY A 106 13.29 -7.63 4.34
N ASP A 107 14.57 -7.26 4.23
CA ASP A 107 15.65 -8.19 3.91
C ASP A 107 16.16 -8.96 5.14
N PHE A 108 15.71 -8.64 6.35
CA PHE A 108 16.19 -9.28 7.57
C PHE A 108 15.63 -10.71 7.67
N ALA A 109 16.50 -11.71 7.49
CA ALA A 109 16.15 -13.12 7.59
C ALA A 109 16.65 -13.75 8.90
N SER A 110 17.80 -13.31 9.39
CA SER A 110 18.37 -13.78 10.65
C SER A 110 19.19 -12.69 11.31
N VAL A 111 19.40 -12.84 12.62
CA VAL A 111 20.30 -11.99 13.41
C VAL A 111 21.38 -12.84 14.04
N GLU A 112 22.61 -12.35 14.02
CA GLU A 112 23.76 -12.92 14.68
C GLU A 112 24.18 -12.03 15.85
N ILE A 113 24.31 -12.64 17.04
CA ILE A 113 24.81 -11.99 18.25
C ILE A 113 26.18 -12.57 18.58
N SER A 114 27.16 -11.70 18.82
CA SER A 114 28.49 -12.10 19.26
C SER A 114 29.10 -11.09 20.23
N VAL A 115 30.16 -11.52 20.91
CA VAL A 115 30.91 -10.71 21.87
C VAL A 115 32.33 -10.56 21.34
N SER A 116 32.81 -9.31 21.24
CA SER A 116 34.18 -9.03 20.79
C SER A 116 35.21 -9.67 21.72
N ASP A 117 36.42 -9.89 21.24
CA ASP A 117 37.55 -10.45 22.01
C ASP A 117 38.49 -9.39 22.58
N ARG A 118 38.02 -8.16 22.81
CA ARG A 118 38.86 -7.03 23.26
C ARG A 118 39.56 -7.31 24.60
N MET A 119 38.96 -8.13 25.47
CA MET A 119 39.56 -8.54 26.75
C MET A 119 40.71 -9.55 26.61
N LYS A 120 40.81 -10.28 25.49
CA LYS A 120 41.88 -11.29 25.31
C LYS A 120 43.28 -10.69 25.12
N ASN A 121 43.38 -9.38 24.90
CA ASN A 121 44.67 -8.70 24.70
C ASN A 121 45.38 -8.38 26.03
N ASP A 122 44.77 -8.68 27.18
CA ASP A 122 45.43 -8.63 28.48
C ASP A 122 45.80 -10.05 28.95
N VAL A 123 47.07 -10.26 29.30
CA VAL A 123 47.69 -11.56 29.64
C VAL A 123 47.13 -12.15 30.94
N PHE A 124 46.42 -11.35 31.75
CA PHE A 124 45.83 -11.78 33.02
C PHE A 124 44.29 -11.82 33.03
N GLU A 125 43.63 -11.41 31.95
CA GLU A 125 42.17 -11.42 31.85
C GLU A 125 41.66 -12.73 31.22
N GLN A 126 40.78 -13.44 31.93
CA GLN A 126 40.15 -14.65 31.43
C GLN A 126 39.13 -14.30 30.35
N VAL A 127 38.93 -15.21 29.39
CA VAL A 127 37.90 -15.06 28.35
C VAL A 127 36.54 -14.95 29.01
N ASP A 128 35.87 -13.82 28.76
CA ASP A 128 34.54 -13.56 29.30
C ASP A 128 33.49 -14.44 28.64
N ASN A 129 32.62 -15.00 29.46
CA ASN A 129 31.38 -15.65 29.05
C ASN A 129 30.22 -14.77 29.51
N TRP A 130 29.21 -14.65 28.66
CA TRP A 130 27.98 -13.92 28.93
C TRP A 130 26.80 -14.86 28.66
N ASN A 131 25.94 -15.04 29.65
CA ASN A 131 24.70 -15.78 29.48
C ASN A 131 23.61 -14.81 29.02
N LEU A 132 23.02 -15.08 27.86
CA LEU A 132 21.83 -14.40 27.37
C LEU A 132 20.63 -15.27 27.72
N ASP A 133 19.71 -14.77 28.52
CA ASP A 133 18.49 -15.49 28.93
C ASP A 133 17.29 -15.12 28.05
N ALA A 134 17.23 -13.90 27.53
CA ALA A 134 16.19 -13.53 26.58
C ALA A 134 16.65 -12.49 25.56
N LEU A 135 16.11 -12.60 24.35
CA LEU A 135 16.29 -11.65 23.28
C LEU A 135 14.93 -11.35 22.65
N ARG A 136 14.54 -10.08 22.69
CA ARG A 136 13.39 -9.57 21.95
C ARG A 136 13.84 -8.52 20.96
N ILE A 137 13.42 -8.63 19.71
CA ILE A 137 13.72 -7.66 18.65
C ILE A 137 12.41 -7.18 18.07
N THR A 138 12.22 -5.86 18.05
CA THR A 138 11.07 -5.21 17.43
C THR A 138 11.53 -4.17 16.41
N VAL A 139 10.70 -3.89 15.42
CA VAL A 139 10.90 -2.85 14.42
C VAL A 139 9.67 -1.95 14.37
N SER A 140 9.88 -0.64 14.33
CA SER A 140 8.84 0.36 14.12
C SER A 140 9.00 0.93 12.73
N VAL A 141 8.00 0.79 11.87
CA VAL A 141 7.94 1.41 10.53
C VAL A 141 6.72 2.32 10.52
N ASP A 142 6.89 3.61 10.22
CA ASP A 142 5.83 4.61 10.21
C ASP A 142 5.01 4.65 11.53
N GLY A 143 5.70 4.45 12.66
CA GLY A 143 5.09 4.45 14.00
C GLY A 143 4.39 3.14 14.41
N VAL A 144 4.40 2.11 13.56
CA VAL A 144 3.82 0.80 13.87
C VAL A 144 4.90 -0.18 14.29
N GLU A 145 4.90 -0.60 15.55
CA GLU A 145 5.85 -1.57 16.10
C GLU A 145 5.48 -3.02 15.77
N ARG A 146 6.47 -3.84 15.42
CA ARG A 146 6.35 -5.24 15.03
C ARG A 146 7.43 -6.06 15.71
N THR A 147 7.13 -7.28 16.15
CA THR A 147 8.13 -8.16 16.79
C THR A 147 8.73 -9.12 15.77
N LEU A 148 10.07 -9.10 15.60
CA LEU A 148 10.83 -9.98 14.71
C LEU A 148 11.33 -11.24 15.43
N LEU A 149 11.52 -11.14 16.74
CA LEU A 149 12.04 -12.20 17.58
C LEU A 149 11.56 -11.95 19.02
N ASP A 150 11.08 -12.98 19.71
CA ASP A 150 10.90 -12.99 21.16
C ASP A 150 11.23 -14.39 21.66
N GLN A 151 12.47 -14.57 22.10
CA GLN A 151 12.98 -15.86 22.58
C GLN A 151 13.51 -15.74 24.00
N ARG A 152 13.34 -16.83 24.76
CA ARG A 152 13.72 -16.94 26.16
C ARG A 152 14.29 -18.32 26.45
N GLY A 153 15.19 -18.40 27.43
CA GLY A 153 15.83 -19.62 27.91
C GLY A 153 16.67 -19.34 29.15
N THR A 154 17.26 -20.39 29.74
CA THR A 154 18.09 -20.28 30.95
C THR A 154 19.36 -21.14 30.84
N PRO A 155 20.41 -20.70 30.10
CA PRO A 155 20.42 -19.55 29.21
C PRO A 155 19.83 -19.87 27.83
N LEU A 156 19.28 -18.87 27.15
CA LEU A 156 18.92 -18.94 25.73
C LEU A 156 20.17 -19.18 24.88
N ALA A 157 21.27 -18.49 25.20
CA ALA A 157 22.56 -18.69 24.57
C ALA A 157 23.69 -18.35 25.55
N ARG A 158 24.78 -19.12 25.49
CA ARG A 158 26.04 -18.76 26.14
C ARG A 158 27.00 -18.19 25.10
N LEU A 159 27.33 -16.92 25.23
CA LEU A 159 28.21 -16.21 24.32
C LEU A 159 29.60 -16.12 24.97
N THR A 160 30.65 -16.37 24.19
CA THR A 160 32.03 -16.32 24.67
C THR A 160 32.81 -15.31 23.83
N ALA A 161 33.61 -14.46 24.48
CA ALA A 161 34.39 -13.44 23.79
C ALA A 161 35.27 -14.04 22.67
N GLY A 162 35.10 -13.56 21.44
CA GLY A 162 35.80 -14.05 20.25
C GLY A 162 35.38 -15.41 19.71
N ALA A 163 34.32 -16.01 20.25
CA ALA A 163 33.73 -17.21 19.67
C ALA A 163 32.85 -16.88 18.45
N ALA A 164 32.43 -17.92 17.72
CA ALA A 164 31.49 -17.78 16.63
C ALA A 164 30.16 -17.15 17.12
N PRO A 165 29.48 -16.36 16.28
CA PRO A 165 28.21 -15.75 16.63
C PRO A 165 27.11 -16.79 16.83
N THR A 166 26.17 -16.49 17.73
CA THR A 166 24.91 -17.22 17.85
C THR A 166 23.90 -16.61 16.89
N ARG A 167 23.35 -17.44 16.00
CA ARG A 167 22.36 -17.02 14.99
C ARG A 167 20.94 -17.36 15.44
N PHE A 168 20.04 -16.39 15.28
CA PHE A 168 18.60 -16.54 15.49
C PHE A 168 17.85 -16.23 14.20
N SER A 169 16.92 -17.10 13.82
CA SER A 169 16.01 -16.84 12.70
C SER A 169 15.02 -15.76 13.09
N LEU A 170 14.81 -14.78 12.21
CA LEU A 170 13.82 -13.73 12.41
C LEU A 170 12.51 -14.11 11.72
N SER A 171 11.40 -13.74 12.34
CA SER A 171 10.11 -13.71 11.66
C SER A 171 10.20 -12.74 10.48
N ARG A 172 9.70 -13.17 9.32
CA ARG A 172 9.74 -12.35 8.11
C ARG A 172 8.88 -11.09 8.29
N VAL A 173 9.41 -9.96 7.83
CA VAL A 173 8.63 -8.74 7.55
C VAL A 173 8.39 -8.68 6.04
N GLU A 174 7.59 -9.58 5.49
CA GLU A 174 7.22 -9.56 4.07
C GLU A 174 5.77 -9.10 3.90
N ASP A 175 5.55 -7.88 3.39
CA ASP A 175 4.21 -7.45 3.03
C ASP A 175 3.63 -8.36 1.92
N ARG A 176 2.39 -8.81 2.07
CA ARG A 176 1.69 -9.66 1.08
C ARG A 176 1.19 -8.85 -0.12
N CYS A 177 1.01 -7.56 0.08
CA CYS A 177 0.56 -6.60 -0.92
C CYS A 177 1.28 -5.27 -0.72
N SER A 178 1.52 -4.53 -1.80
CA SER A 178 2.12 -3.20 -1.77
C SER A 178 1.08 -2.10 -2.02
N SER A 179 -0.01 -2.43 -2.72
CA SER A 179 -1.14 -1.55 -3.04
C SER A 179 -2.47 -2.33 -3.06
N ASP A 180 -3.60 -1.61 -3.06
CA ASP A 180 -4.94 -2.21 -3.17
C ASP A 180 -5.10 -3.04 -4.46
N ALA A 181 -4.41 -2.67 -5.55
CA ALA A 181 -4.47 -3.40 -6.82
C ALA A 181 -3.79 -4.77 -6.76
N ASP A 182 -2.81 -4.97 -5.86
CA ASP A 182 -2.17 -6.27 -5.68
C ASP A 182 -3.12 -7.28 -5.00
N CYS A 183 -4.20 -6.78 -4.41
CA CYS A 183 -5.17 -7.57 -3.69
C CYS A 183 -6.37 -8.00 -4.53
N ASP A 184 -6.50 -7.48 -5.75
CA ASP A 184 -7.61 -7.76 -6.66
C ASP A 184 -7.72 -9.28 -6.96
N ASP A 185 -8.80 -9.89 -6.48
CA ASP A 185 -9.18 -11.28 -6.67
C ASP A 185 -9.89 -11.51 -8.02
N GLY A 186 -10.12 -10.45 -8.79
CA GLY A 186 -10.79 -10.45 -10.08
C GLY A 186 -12.31 -10.58 -9.98
N VAL A 187 -12.89 -10.35 -8.80
CA VAL A 187 -14.34 -10.38 -8.56
C VAL A 187 -14.80 -8.94 -8.33
N PHE A 188 -15.49 -8.36 -9.31
CA PHE A 188 -15.92 -6.97 -9.25
C PHE A 188 -17.07 -6.75 -8.25
N CYS A 189 -18.07 -7.63 -8.20
CA CYS A 189 -19.30 -7.34 -7.44
C CYS A 189 -19.16 -7.52 -5.93
N ASN A 190 -18.11 -8.18 -5.43
CA ASN A 190 -17.85 -8.30 -3.99
C ASN A 190 -17.34 -6.96 -3.38
N GLY A 191 -16.85 -6.04 -4.22
CA GLY A 191 -16.38 -4.70 -3.86
C GLY A 191 -14.87 -4.51 -4.06
N ALA A 192 -14.33 -3.43 -3.50
CA ALA A 192 -12.89 -3.17 -3.59
C ALA A 192 -12.12 -3.85 -2.45
N GLU A 193 -11.13 -4.65 -2.80
CA GLU A 193 -10.18 -5.21 -1.85
C GLU A 193 -9.12 -4.19 -1.46
N ARG A 194 -8.69 -4.27 -0.20
CA ARG A 194 -7.80 -3.26 0.38
C ARG A 194 -6.56 -3.90 0.95
N CYS A 195 -5.42 -3.34 0.61
CA CYS A 195 -4.13 -3.70 1.18
C CYS A 195 -3.96 -2.97 2.51
N LEU A 196 -4.36 -3.63 3.60
CA LEU A 196 -4.41 -3.03 4.93
C LEU A 196 -3.37 -3.67 5.86
N LEU A 197 -2.90 -2.89 6.83
CA LEU A 197 -2.17 -3.44 7.97
C LEU A 197 -3.14 -4.26 8.82
N ARG A 198 -2.91 -5.57 8.91
CA ARG A 198 -3.66 -6.47 9.81
C ARG A 198 -2.73 -7.04 10.86
N ASP A 199 -3.14 -6.93 12.11
CA ASP A 199 -2.49 -7.62 13.23
C ASP A 199 -3.22 -8.94 13.46
N ASP A 200 -2.68 -10.02 12.94
CA ASP A 200 -3.16 -11.39 13.17
C ASP A 200 -2.43 -12.07 14.34
N GLY A 201 -1.68 -11.31 15.15
CA GLY A 201 -0.87 -11.83 16.24
C GLY A 201 0.35 -12.64 15.79
N SER A 202 0.64 -12.70 14.48
CA SER A 202 1.77 -13.41 13.87
C SER A 202 2.44 -12.54 12.79
N ALA A 203 3.07 -11.46 13.23
CA ALA A 203 3.72 -10.45 12.39
C ALA A 203 2.71 -9.62 11.58
N VAL A 204 2.48 -8.39 12.02
CA VAL A 204 1.72 -7.39 11.25
C VAL A 204 2.41 -7.21 9.90
N LEU A 205 1.69 -7.49 8.83
CA LEU A 205 2.09 -7.29 7.43
C LEU A 205 0.94 -6.55 6.74
N ARG A 206 1.22 -5.84 5.65
CA ARG A 206 0.13 -5.49 4.75
C ARG A 206 -0.44 -6.78 4.18
N GLN A 207 -1.72 -7.01 4.41
CA GLN A 207 -2.46 -8.17 3.95
C GLN A 207 -3.68 -7.71 3.17
N CYS A 208 -4.08 -8.52 2.20
CA CYS A 208 -5.31 -8.29 1.48
C CYS A 208 -6.50 -8.53 2.40
N ALA A 209 -7.22 -7.45 2.65
CA ALA A 209 -8.55 -7.51 3.23
C ALA A 209 -9.53 -7.81 2.09
N PRO A 210 -10.33 -8.89 2.21
CA PRO A 210 -11.35 -9.19 1.22
C PRO A 210 -12.35 -8.04 1.15
N ALA A 211 -12.97 -7.89 -0.01
CA ALA A 211 -14.06 -6.95 -0.17
C ALA A 211 -15.25 -7.39 0.71
N ASN A 212 -15.64 -6.53 1.64
CA ASN A 212 -16.76 -6.78 2.56
C ASN A 212 -17.98 -5.92 2.23
N THR A 213 -17.92 -5.14 1.16
CA THR A 213 -18.94 -4.19 0.74
C THR A 213 -19.29 -4.42 -0.72
N PRO A 214 -20.30 -5.26 -1.00
CA PRO A 214 -20.75 -5.52 -2.36
C PRO A 214 -21.05 -4.24 -3.12
N VAL A 215 -20.73 -4.23 -4.42
CA VAL A 215 -21.00 -3.08 -5.29
C VAL A 215 -22.51 -2.81 -5.31
N SER A 216 -22.89 -1.60 -4.91
CA SER A 216 -24.28 -1.13 -4.97
C SER A 216 -24.54 -0.41 -6.29
N CYS A 217 -25.26 -1.06 -7.19
CA CYS A 217 -25.63 -0.51 -8.49
C CYS A 217 -26.86 0.41 -8.37
N ALA A 218 -26.87 1.53 -9.09
CA ALA A 218 -27.97 2.51 -9.06
C ALA A 218 -29.14 2.09 -9.96
N GLY A 219 -30.35 2.52 -9.63
CA GLY A 219 -31.50 2.51 -10.56
C GLY A 219 -31.89 1.13 -11.11
N GLY A 220 -32.00 0.10 -10.27
CA GLY A 220 -32.44 -1.24 -10.70
C GLY A 220 -31.42 -2.03 -11.52
N MET A 221 -30.20 -1.51 -11.70
CA MET A 221 -29.10 -2.22 -12.33
C MET A 221 -28.65 -3.40 -11.47
N SER A 222 -28.27 -4.51 -12.13
CA SER A 222 -27.64 -5.65 -11.49
C SER A 222 -26.12 -5.59 -11.70
N CYS A 223 -25.37 -6.08 -10.72
CA CYS A 223 -23.94 -6.21 -10.87
C CYS A 223 -23.60 -7.46 -11.70
N SER A 224 -22.72 -7.31 -12.69
CA SER A 224 -22.30 -8.41 -13.57
C SER A 224 -20.79 -8.63 -13.47
N GLU A 225 -20.39 -9.78 -12.91
CA GLU A 225 -19.00 -10.21 -12.84
C GLU A 225 -18.39 -10.42 -14.22
N ALA A 226 -19.14 -10.97 -15.17
CA ALA A 226 -18.61 -11.21 -16.52
C ALA A 226 -18.28 -9.93 -17.30
N ALA A 227 -18.76 -8.77 -16.83
CA ALA A 227 -18.61 -7.48 -17.52
C ALA A 227 -17.84 -6.44 -16.69
N ASP A 228 -17.43 -6.81 -15.46
CA ASP A 228 -16.82 -5.94 -14.45
C ASP A 228 -17.53 -4.60 -14.28
N ARG A 229 -18.87 -4.62 -14.29
CA ARG A 229 -19.68 -3.40 -14.21
C ARG A 229 -21.12 -3.65 -13.76
N CYS A 230 -21.76 -2.58 -13.30
CA CYS A 230 -23.21 -2.52 -13.18
C CYS A 230 -23.85 -2.48 -14.58
N MET A 231 -24.88 -3.30 -14.80
CA MET A 231 -25.62 -3.36 -16.05
C MET A 231 -27.11 -3.21 -15.77
N THR A 232 -27.83 -2.57 -16.69
CA THR A 232 -29.30 -2.52 -16.63
C THR A 232 -29.86 -3.94 -16.68
N THR A 233 -30.77 -4.26 -15.77
CA THR A 233 -31.51 -5.52 -15.87
C THR A 233 -32.47 -5.39 -17.05
N MET A 234 -32.45 -6.37 -17.96
CA MET A 234 -33.41 -6.39 -19.06
C MET A 234 -34.77 -6.77 -18.47
N VAL A 235 -35.54 -5.77 -18.05
CA VAL A 235 -36.92 -5.96 -17.62
C VAL A 235 -37.79 -5.86 -18.85
N ASP A 236 -38.46 -6.96 -19.15
CA ASP A 236 -39.60 -7.06 -20.07
C ASP A 236 -40.83 -7.04 -19.17
N ALA A 237 -41.56 -5.92 -19.16
CA ALA A 237 -42.55 -5.63 -18.12
C ALA A 237 -43.87 -6.36 -18.34
N ASP A 238 -44.23 -6.63 -19.58
CA ASP A 238 -45.48 -7.28 -19.97
C ASP A 238 -45.29 -8.66 -20.65
N GLY A 239 -44.05 -9.03 -20.97
CA GLY A 239 -43.67 -10.37 -21.41
C GLY A 239 -43.70 -10.58 -22.93
N ASP A 240 -43.62 -9.53 -23.74
CA ASP A 240 -43.62 -9.64 -25.21
C ASP A 240 -42.23 -9.76 -25.86
N GLY A 241 -41.18 -9.70 -25.04
CA GLY A 241 -39.79 -9.80 -25.46
C GLY A 241 -39.14 -8.46 -25.81
N ALA A 242 -39.87 -7.34 -25.74
CA ALA A 242 -39.30 -6.01 -25.76
C ALA A 242 -38.78 -5.61 -24.37
N ARG A 243 -37.79 -4.71 -24.34
CA ARG A 243 -37.29 -4.17 -23.07
C ARG A 243 -38.12 -2.95 -22.70
N SER A 244 -38.52 -2.87 -21.43
CA SER A 244 -39.31 -1.78 -20.89
C SER A 244 -38.63 -0.42 -21.04
N THR A 245 -39.43 0.61 -21.29
CA THR A 245 -39.00 2.02 -21.37
C THR A 245 -38.30 2.51 -20.10
N GLU A 246 -38.73 2.06 -18.92
CA GLU A 246 -38.13 2.43 -17.62
C GLU A 246 -36.65 2.03 -17.55
N THR A 247 -36.30 0.92 -18.20
CA THR A 247 -34.91 0.41 -18.27
C THR A 247 -34.14 0.90 -19.50
N GLY A 248 -34.69 1.86 -20.24
CA GLY A 248 -34.11 2.41 -21.47
C GLY A 248 -34.26 1.48 -22.68
N GLY A 249 -35.31 0.65 -22.67
CA GLY A 249 -35.65 -0.25 -23.75
C GLY A 249 -36.37 0.39 -24.94
N THR A 250 -36.81 -0.47 -25.86
CA THR A 250 -37.45 -0.07 -27.13
C THR A 250 -38.96 -0.29 -27.15
N ASP A 251 -39.52 -0.86 -26.09
CA ASP A 251 -40.96 -1.00 -25.89
C ASP A 251 -41.64 0.39 -25.92
N CYS A 252 -42.86 0.45 -26.41
CA CYS A 252 -43.68 1.66 -26.42
C CYS A 252 -44.89 1.57 -25.46
N ASP A 253 -45.13 0.39 -24.87
CA ASP A 253 -46.18 0.15 -23.87
C ASP A 253 -45.79 -0.97 -22.92
N ASP A 254 -45.16 -0.62 -21.80
CA ASP A 254 -44.66 -1.59 -20.83
C ASP A 254 -45.77 -2.39 -20.11
N ASN A 255 -47.05 -2.21 -20.48
CA ASN A 255 -48.21 -2.88 -19.89
C ASN A 255 -49.03 -3.70 -20.90
N ASN A 256 -48.65 -3.76 -22.17
CA ASN A 256 -49.44 -4.38 -23.22
C ASN A 256 -48.61 -5.24 -24.18
N PRO A 257 -48.62 -6.58 -24.02
CA PRO A 257 -47.71 -7.48 -24.73
C PRO A 257 -48.04 -7.70 -26.22
N ARG A 258 -48.91 -6.84 -26.76
CA ARG A 258 -49.24 -6.75 -28.18
C ARG A 258 -48.64 -5.51 -28.83
N ARG A 259 -47.96 -4.67 -28.06
CA ARG A 259 -47.43 -3.38 -28.50
C ARG A 259 -45.90 -3.33 -28.32
N TYR A 260 -45.19 -3.94 -29.24
CA TYR A 260 -43.73 -4.07 -29.21
C TYR A 260 -43.10 -3.85 -30.58
N PRO A 261 -41.80 -3.49 -30.64
CA PRO A 261 -41.04 -3.40 -31.88
C PRO A 261 -41.26 -4.56 -32.85
N GLY A 262 -41.89 -4.25 -33.99
CA GLY A 262 -42.16 -5.22 -35.06
C GLY A 262 -43.41 -6.10 -34.86
N ALA A 263 -44.31 -5.74 -33.95
CA ALA A 263 -45.66 -6.32 -33.91
C ALA A 263 -46.42 -6.06 -35.23
N ALA A 264 -47.55 -6.74 -35.42
CA ALA A 264 -48.37 -6.54 -36.60
C ALA A 264 -49.29 -5.32 -36.41
N GLU A 265 -49.09 -4.32 -37.24
CA GLU A 265 -49.93 -3.12 -37.35
C GLU A 265 -51.40 -3.46 -37.64
N VAL A 266 -52.30 -2.87 -36.86
CA VAL A 266 -53.74 -3.03 -37.01
C VAL A 266 -54.34 -1.78 -37.65
N CYS A 267 -55.13 -1.96 -38.70
CA CYS A 267 -55.92 -0.86 -39.21
C CYS A 267 -57.14 -0.66 -38.31
N ASP A 268 -57.07 0.34 -37.43
CA ASP A 268 -58.17 0.78 -36.58
C ASP A 268 -58.39 2.29 -36.62
N HIS A 269 -59.55 2.73 -36.11
CA HIS A 269 -59.92 4.15 -36.09
C HIS A 269 -59.22 4.93 -34.96
N ASP A 270 -58.62 4.24 -33.99
CA ASP A 270 -57.98 4.86 -32.83
C ASP A 270 -56.53 5.27 -33.14
N GLY A 271 -55.97 4.71 -34.22
CA GLY A 271 -54.63 4.97 -34.73
C GLY A 271 -53.54 4.54 -33.76
N LEU A 272 -53.77 3.39 -33.11
CA LEU A 272 -52.86 2.79 -32.15
C LEU A 272 -51.58 2.33 -32.87
N ASP A 273 -50.45 2.46 -32.17
CA ASP A 273 -49.15 2.02 -32.64
C ASP A 273 -48.83 0.66 -32.02
N GLU A 274 -49.01 -0.44 -32.76
CA GLU A 274 -48.65 -1.77 -32.26
C GLU A 274 -47.16 -2.06 -32.35
N ASP A 275 -46.47 -1.56 -33.37
CA ASP A 275 -45.11 -2.00 -33.65
C ASP A 275 -44.02 -1.03 -33.20
N CYS A 276 -44.43 0.04 -32.50
CA CYS A 276 -43.58 1.10 -31.98
C CYS A 276 -42.85 1.90 -33.07
N ASP A 277 -43.35 1.87 -34.31
CA ASP A 277 -42.88 2.64 -35.44
C ASP A 277 -44.00 3.52 -36.03
N LEU A 278 -43.97 4.81 -35.73
CA LEU A 278 -44.96 5.77 -36.25
C LEU A 278 -44.93 5.97 -37.77
N SER A 279 -43.99 5.33 -38.48
CA SER A 279 -43.93 5.36 -39.94
C SER A 279 -44.68 4.20 -40.60
N THR A 280 -45.13 3.22 -39.82
CA THR A 280 -45.95 2.09 -40.27
C THR A 280 -47.42 2.31 -39.89
N ALA A 281 -48.30 1.58 -40.58
CA ALA A 281 -49.73 1.58 -40.33
C ALA A 281 -50.33 0.30 -40.92
N GLY A 282 -51.48 -0.12 -40.39
CA GLY A 282 -52.22 -1.25 -40.95
C GLY A 282 -52.60 -1.06 -42.42
N PHE A 283 -52.76 -2.17 -43.14
CA PHE A 283 -53.21 -2.17 -44.54
C PHE A 283 -54.66 -2.66 -44.63
N LEU A 284 -55.55 -1.82 -45.17
CA LEU A 284 -56.91 -2.21 -45.55
C LEU A 284 -57.33 -1.39 -46.77
N ASP A 285 -57.58 -2.05 -47.89
CA ASP A 285 -58.14 -1.44 -49.12
C ASP A 285 -59.60 -1.90 -49.24
N SER A 286 -60.52 -1.10 -48.70
CA SER A 286 -61.93 -1.50 -48.57
C SER A 286 -62.71 -1.37 -49.88
N ASP A 287 -62.32 -0.46 -50.75
CA ASP A 287 -62.98 -0.16 -52.03
C ASP A 287 -62.21 -0.69 -53.25
N GLY A 288 -61.03 -1.25 -53.06
CA GLY A 288 -60.25 -1.99 -54.06
C GLY A 288 -59.52 -1.08 -55.04
N ASP A 289 -59.19 0.14 -54.63
CA ASP A 289 -58.57 1.16 -55.49
C ASP A 289 -57.04 1.12 -55.46
N GLY A 290 -56.45 0.26 -54.62
CA GLY A 290 -55.01 0.12 -54.44
C GLY A 290 -54.40 1.12 -53.46
N HIS A 291 -55.22 1.90 -52.75
CA HIS A 291 -54.81 2.79 -51.66
C HIS A 291 -55.29 2.28 -50.30
N ASN A 292 -54.57 2.66 -49.24
CA ASN A 292 -55.02 2.38 -47.89
C ASN A 292 -56.28 3.19 -47.57
N SER A 293 -57.21 2.56 -46.88
CA SER A 293 -58.37 3.23 -46.31
C SER A 293 -57.91 4.38 -45.44
N GLU A 294 -58.57 5.53 -45.52
CA GLU A 294 -58.33 6.72 -44.69
C GLU A 294 -58.51 6.46 -43.17
N ARG A 295 -59.07 5.31 -42.82
CA ARG A 295 -59.17 4.81 -41.45
C ARG A 295 -57.91 4.10 -40.94
N CYS A 296 -56.94 3.81 -41.80
CA CYS A 296 -55.68 3.21 -41.38
C CYS A 296 -54.62 4.30 -41.24
N PHE A 297 -54.34 4.72 -40.00
CA PHE A 297 -53.29 5.69 -39.69
C PHE A 297 -52.68 5.36 -38.33
N ASN A 298 -51.43 5.75 -38.10
CA ASN A 298 -50.75 5.61 -36.82
C ASN A 298 -50.32 7.03 -36.38
N TRP A 299 -50.79 7.50 -35.21
CA TRP A 299 -50.33 8.78 -34.63
C TRP A 299 -49.49 8.53 -33.37
N GLY A 300 -49.56 7.34 -32.78
CA GLY A 300 -48.87 6.98 -31.55
C GLY A 300 -49.41 7.74 -30.34
N PRO A 301 -50.19 7.11 -29.44
CA PRO A 301 -50.36 7.67 -28.10
C PRO A 301 -48.98 7.81 -27.42
N PRO A 302 -48.81 8.73 -26.45
CA PRO A 302 -47.55 8.91 -25.75
C PRO A 302 -47.07 7.59 -25.14
N ARG A 303 -45.75 7.32 -25.19
CA ARG A 303 -45.14 6.18 -24.46
C ARG A 303 -45.53 6.28 -22.99
N THR A 304 -46.06 5.20 -22.42
CA THR A 304 -46.45 5.12 -21.00
C THR A 304 -45.95 3.85 -20.36
#